data_AF-A0A8T8D965-F1
#
_entry.id   AF-A0A8T8D965-F1
#
_cell.length_a   1.000
_cell.length_b   1.000
_cell.length_c   1.000
_cell.angle_alpha   90.00
_cell.angle_beta   90.00
_cell.angle_gamma   90.00
#
_symmetry.space_group_name_H-M   'P 1'
#
loop_
_entity.id
_entity.type
_entity.pdbx_description
1 polymer ?
#
loop_
_entity_poly.entity_id
_entity_poly.type
_entity_poly.pdbx_seq_one_letter_code
_entity_poly.pdbx_strand_id
1 'polypeptide(L)'
;MEPHERQYVDMLLAMAVDRFSERIIQRNGGVAPALQRLRADPHGEGIWLGRFVEAFFRDCLLDTPGGACLVLQALADRRWDGEEDLPIGASVGEILQYMARRVFENLLQTKTEEVLERGLAFGGD
;
A
#
# COMPACT_ATOMS: atom_id res chain seq x y z
N MET A 1 19.85 3.57 -3.37
CA MET A 1 19.02 3.12 -4.51
C MET A 1 19.32 3.99 -5.70
N GLU A 2 19.51 3.38 -6.86
CA GLU A 2 19.81 4.06 -8.11
C GLU A 2 18.57 4.80 -8.67
N PRO A 3 18.74 5.86 -9.49
CA PRO A 3 17.62 6.63 -10.02
C PRO A 3 16.58 5.81 -10.82
N HIS A 4 17.03 4.79 -11.56
CA HIS A 4 16.13 3.93 -12.34
C HIS A 4 15.30 2.99 -11.46
N GLU A 5 15.89 2.47 -10.38
CA GLU A 5 15.18 1.69 -9.35
C GLU A 5 14.14 2.56 -8.65
N ARG A 6 14.48 3.83 -8.35
CA ARG A 6 13.52 4.81 -7.80
C ARG A 6 12.30 4.99 -8.70
N GLN A 7 12.55 5.27 -9.98
CA GLN A 7 11.50 5.44 -10.98
C GLN A 7 10.61 4.20 -11.11
N TYR A 8 11.22 3.01 -11.05
CA TYR A 8 10.46 1.76 -11.08
C TYR A 8 9.54 1.61 -9.87
N VAL A 9 10.02 1.87 -8.65
CA VAL A 9 9.18 1.82 -7.45
C VAL A 9 8.07 2.88 -7.47
N ASP A 10 8.39 4.11 -7.91
CA ASP A 10 7.39 5.18 -8.04
C ASP A 10 6.29 4.81 -9.05
N MET A 11 6.65 4.15 -10.16
CA MET A 11 5.69 3.60 -11.13
C MET A 11 4.79 2.52 -10.50
N LEU A 12 5.37 1.57 -9.76
CA LEU A 12 4.61 0.53 -9.05
C LEU A 12 3.64 1.13 -8.04
N LEU A 13 4.08 2.16 -7.29
CA LEU A 13 3.22 2.85 -6.34
C LEU A 13 2.04 3.54 -7.04
N ALA A 14 2.28 4.26 -8.14
CA ALA A 14 1.21 4.90 -8.90
C ALA A 14 0.19 3.87 -9.41
N MET A 15 0.66 2.75 -9.96
CA MET A 15 -0.21 1.65 -10.38
C MET A 15 -1.02 1.05 -9.23
N ALA A 16 -0.41 0.89 -8.05
CA ALA A 16 -1.09 0.38 -6.87
C ALA A 16 -2.19 1.33 -6.40
N VAL A 17 -1.90 2.64 -6.35
CA VAL A 17 -2.86 3.68 -5.96
C VAL A 17 -4.06 3.69 -6.91
N ASP A 18 -3.83 3.71 -8.21
CA ASP A 18 -4.91 3.75 -9.21
C ASP A 18 -5.81 2.52 -9.09
N ARG A 19 -5.22 1.32 -9.12
CA ARG A 19 -5.96 0.04 -9.06
C ARG A 19 -6.71 -0.12 -7.75
N PHE A 20 -6.10 0.26 -6.63
CA PHE A 20 -6.72 0.12 -5.32
C PHE A 20 -7.88 1.10 -5.18
N SER A 21 -7.67 2.37 -5.55
CA SER A 21 -8.70 3.43 -5.48
C SER A 21 -9.93 3.05 -6.31
N GLU A 22 -9.74 2.65 -7.57
CA GLU A 22 -10.83 2.21 -8.44
C GLU A 22 -11.63 1.06 -7.82
N ARG A 23 -10.91 0.05 -7.30
CA ARG A 23 -11.55 -1.15 -6.72
C ARG A 23 -12.39 -0.83 -5.50
N ILE A 24 -11.89 0.01 -4.58
CA ILE A 24 -12.64 0.35 -3.37
C ILE A 24 -13.80 1.31 -3.68
N ILE A 25 -13.68 2.20 -4.66
CA ILE A 25 -14.79 3.05 -5.13
C ILE A 25 -15.93 2.17 -5.65
N GLN A 26 -15.62 1.25 -6.57
CA GLN A 26 -16.62 0.36 -7.15
C GLN A 26 -17.30 -0.51 -6.09
N ARG A 27 -16.54 -1.10 -5.17
CA ARG A 27 -17.10 -1.99 -4.15
C ARG A 27 -17.95 -1.25 -3.13
N ASN A 28 -17.60 -0.02 -2.79
CA ASN A 28 -18.29 0.74 -1.74
C ASN A 28 -19.39 1.66 -2.26
N GLY A 29 -19.64 1.68 -3.57
CA GLY A 29 -20.71 2.45 -4.20
C GLY A 29 -20.39 3.94 -4.32
N GLY A 30 -19.12 4.32 -4.47
CA GLY A 30 -18.69 5.70 -4.70
C GLY A 30 -17.49 6.14 -3.86
N VAL A 31 -17.04 7.37 -4.12
CA VAL A 31 -15.83 7.96 -3.49
C VAL A 31 -16.02 8.21 -2.00
N ALA A 32 -17.14 8.84 -1.60
CA ALA A 32 -17.35 9.21 -0.19
C ALA A 32 -17.46 7.98 0.75
N PRO A 33 -18.26 6.94 0.43
CA PRO A 33 -18.32 5.73 1.25
C PRO A 33 -16.98 4.97 1.30
N ALA A 34 -16.23 4.97 0.19
CA ALA A 34 -14.90 4.36 0.13
C ALA A 34 -13.91 5.07 1.06
N LEU A 35 -13.85 6.41 1.02
CA LEU A 35 -12.97 7.20 1.87
C LEU A 35 -13.30 7.03 3.36
N GLN A 36 -14.60 7.06 3.70
CA GLN A 36 -15.05 6.87 5.07
C GLN A 36 -14.61 5.51 5.62
N ARG A 37 -14.79 4.43 4.83
CA ARG A 37 -14.41 3.08 5.24
C ARG A 37 -12.90 2.89 5.30
N LEU A 38 -12.16 3.43 4.34
CA LEU A 38 -10.69 3.38 4.34
C LEU A 38 -10.10 3.97 5.62
N ARG A 39 -10.64 5.10 6.11
CA ARG A 39 -10.20 5.72 7.36
C ARG A 39 -10.62 4.98 8.61
N ALA A 40 -11.79 4.37 8.58
CA ALA A 40 -12.35 3.67 9.74
C ALA A 40 -11.65 2.34 9.98
N ASP A 41 -11.45 1.54 8.93
CA ASP A 41 -10.76 0.26 8.97
C ASP A 41 -10.17 -0.09 7.59
N PRO A 42 -8.88 0.21 7.35
CA PRO A 42 -8.20 -0.10 6.09
C PRO A 42 -8.18 -1.60 5.76
N HIS A 43 -8.27 -2.47 6.76
CA HIS A 43 -8.24 -3.93 6.58
C HIS A 43 -9.65 -4.55 6.59
N GLY A 44 -10.67 -3.74 6.86
CA GLY A 44 -12.07 -4.14 6.97
C GLY A 44 -12.72 -4.55 5.66
N GLU A 45 -13.96 -5.03 5.81
CA GLU A 45 -14.81 -5.41 4.68
C GLU A 45 -15.00 -4.25 3.71
N GLY A 46 -14.87 -4.53 2.42
CA GLY A 46 -14.97 -3.51 1.39
C GLY A 46 -13.63 -2.88 0.99
N ILE A 47 -12.64 -2.87 1.87
CA ILE A 47 -11.34 -2.23 1.63
C ILE A 47 -10.24 -3.29 1.41
N TRP A 48 -9.99 -4.14 2.41
CA TRP A 48 -9.00 -5.23 2.36
C TRP A 48 -7.59 -4.80 1.89
N LEU A 49 -7.07 -3.68 2.39
CA LEU A 49 -5.78 -3.11 2.00
C LEU A 49 -4.64 -4.15 2.05
N GLY A 50 -4.49 -4.85 3.16
CA GLY A 50 -3.42 -5.83 3.32
C GLY A 50 -3.50 -6.99 2.31
N ARG A 51 -4.71 -7.48 1.99
CA ARG A 51 -4.89 -8.52 0.95
C ARG A 51 -4.54 -8.00 -0.44
N PHE A 52 -4.87 -6.73 -0.71
CA PHE A 52 -4.48 -6.09 -1.95
C PHE A 52 -2.96 -5.98 -2.06
N VAL A 53 -2.28 -5.50 -1.01
CA VAL A 53 -0.81 -5.36 -1.02
C VAL A 53 -0.13 -6.71 -1.14
N GLU A 54 -0.61 -7.75 -0.45
CA GLU A 54 -0.07 -9.11 -0.60
C GLU A 54 -0.18 -9.62 -2.05
N ALA A 55 -1.35 -9.48 -2.67
CA ALA A 55 -1.54 -9.89 -4.06
C ALA A 55 -0.69 -9.04 -5.02
N PHE A 56 -0.66 -7.72 -4.81
CA PHE A 56 0.13 -6.80 -5.63
C PHE A 56 1.63 -7.11 -5.56
N PHE A 57 2.16 -7.42 -4.37
CA PHE A 57 3.55 -7.81 -4.20
C PHE A 57 3.87 -9.08 -4.97
N ARG A 58 3.00 -10.09 -4.91
CA ARG A 58 3.16 -11.34 -5.67
C ARG A 58 3.12 -11.11 -7.18
N ASP A 59 2.14 -10.33 -7.64
CA ASP A 59 1.97 -10.03 -9.06
C ASP A 59 3.14 -9.22 -9.64
N CYS A 60 3.77 -8.38 -8.81
CA CYS A 60 4.93 -7.57 -9.19
C CYS A 60 6.28 -8.22 -8.82
N LEU A 61 6.30 -9.48 -8.36
CA LEU A 61 7.49 -10.22 -7.94
C LEU A 61 8.29 -9.53 -6.80
N LEU A 62 7.59 -8.74 -5.98
CA LEU A 62 8.12 -8.07 -4.79
C LEU A 62 8.12 -8.98 -3.56
N ASP A 63 7.45 -10.14 -3.61
CA ASP A 63 7.35 -11.14 -2.55
C ASP A 63 8.62 -12.00 -2.37
N THR A 64 9.76 -11.49 -2.82
CA THR A 64 11.10 -12.06 -2.64
C THR A 64 11.96 -11.16 -1.74
N PRO A 65 13.00 -11.66 -1.06
CA PRO A 65 13.87 -10.79 -0.25
C PRO A 65 14.45 -9.61 -1.02
N GLY A 66 14.81 -9.80 -2.30
CA GLY A 66 15.27 -8.72 -3.18
C GLY A 66 14.20 -7.67 -3.44
N GLY A 67 12.96 -8.10 -3.73
CA GLY A 67 11.81 -7.22 -3.90
C GLY A 67 11.47 -6.41 -2.64
N ALA A 68 11.47 -7.06 -1.48
CA ALA A 68 11.29 -6.36 -0.20
C ALA A 68 12.38 -5.31 0.04
N CYS A 69 13.64 -5.65 -0.20
CA CYS A 69 14.75 -4.70 -0.08
C CYS A 69 14.59 -3.51 -1.02
N LEU A 70 14.14 -3.71 -2.26
CA LEU A 70 13.89 -2.64 -3.21
C LEU A 70 12.84 -1.64 -2.67
N VAL A 71 11.72 -2.14 -2.15
CA VAL A 71 10.68 -1.30 -1.52
C VAL A 71 11.21 -0.59 -0.28
N LEU A 72 11.90 -1.31 0.61
CA LEU A 72 12.45 -0.74 1.85
C LEU A 72 13.49 0.35 1.56
N GLN A 73 14.35 0.16 0.56
CA GLN A 73 15.31 1.20 0.14
C GLN A 73 14.58 2.45 -0.39
N ALA A 74 13.52 2.27 -1.17
CA ALA A 74 12.73 3.39 -1.68
C ALA A 74 11.99 4.16 -0.58
N LEU A 75 11.67 3.49 0.53
CA LEU A 75 10.89 4.04 1.64
C LEU A 75 11.74 4.26 2.90
N ALA A 76 13.07 4.27 2.78
CA ALA A 76 13.99 4.31 3.92
C ALA A 76 13.84 5.54 4.83
N ASP A 77 13.38 6.67 4.29
CA ASP A 77 13.15 7.90 5.07
C ASP A 77 11.80 7.89 5.83
N ARG A 78 10.94 6.89 5.57
CA ARG A 78 9.66 6.75 6.28
C ARG A 78 9.90 6.23 7.68
N ARG A 79 9.14 6.77 8.64
CA ARG A 79 9.15 6.25 10.00
C ARG A 79 8.48 4.90 10.03
N TRP A 80 9.08 3.98 10.76
CA TRP A 80 8.43 2.76 11.18
C TRP A 80 7.46 3.07 12.32
N ASP A 81 6.19 2.79 12.10
CA ASP A 81 5.08 2.94 13.05
C ASP A 81 4.50 1.58 13.47
N GLY A 82 5.12 0.48 13.05
CA GLY A 82 4.67 -0.86 13.38
C GLY A 82 4.76 -1.13 14.88
N GLU A 83 3.60 -1.12 15.53
CA GLU A 83 3.38 -1.67 16.86
C GLU A 83 3.36 -3.22 16.75
N GLU A 84 4.20 -3.86 17.58
CA GLU A 84 4.17 -5.27 18.01
C GLU A 84 4.88 -6.37 17.18
N ASP A 85 5.10 -7.46 17.92
CA ASP A 85 6.20 -8.43 17.86
C ASP A 85 6.46 -9.03 16.48
N LEU A 86 7.72 -8.88 16.02
CA LEU A 86 8.23 -9.68 14.93
C LEU A 86 8.05 -11.17 15.29
N PRO A 87 7.54 -12.01 14.37
CA PRO A 87 7.27 -13.39 14.67
C PRO A 87 8.54 -14.11 15.15
N ILE A 88 8.49 -14.63 16.38
CA ILE A 88 9.60 -15.38 16.97
C ILE A 88 9.90 -16.59 16.09
N GLY A 89 11.16 -16.74 15.67
CA GLY A 89 11.60 -17.81 14.78
C GLY A 89 11.45 -17.52 13.28
N ALA A 90 10.97 -16.32 12.90
CA ALA A 90 10.97 -15.90 11.51
C ALA A 90 12.40 -15.70 10.97
N SER A 91 12.58 -16.07 9.71
CA SER A 91 13.77 -15.75 8.94
C SER A 91 13.88 -14.25 8.65
N VAL A 92 15.10 -13.78 8.37
CA VAL A 92 15.33 -12.40 7.93
C VAL A 92 14.50 -12.05 6.69
N GLY A 93 14.32 -13.01 5.76
CA GLY A 93 13.50 -12.80 4.56
C GLY A 93 12.03 -12.53 4.90
N GLU A 94 11.46 -13.25 5.86
CA GLU A 94 10.08 -13.04 6.32
C GLU A 94 9.93 -11.69 7.04
N ILE A 95 10.93 -11.30 7.83
CA ILE A 95 10.97 -9.99 8.50
C ILE A 95 11.02 -8.86 7.44
N LEU A 96 11.88 -8.98 6.43
CA LEU A 96 11.96 -8.00 5.33
C LEU A 96 10.63 -7.89 4.59
N GLN A 97 9.99 -9.02 4.29
CA GLN A 97 8.68 -9.05 3.63
C GLN A 97 7.57 -8.42 4.46
N TYR A 98 7.57 -8.69 5.76
CA TYR A 98 6.64 -8.06 6.70
C TYR A 98 6.82 -6.54 6.71
N MET A 99 8.05 -6.06 6.90
CA MET A 99 8.34 -4.63 6.95
C MET A 99 8.01 -3.93 5.63
N ALA A 100 8.41 -4.52 4.49
CA ALA A 100 8.18 -3.94 3.17
C ALA A 100 6.67 -3.76 2.89
N ARG A 101 5.86 -4.79 3.18
CA ARG A 101 4.41 -4.71 3.02
C ARG A 101 3.80 -3.67 3.95
N ARG A 102 4.19 -3.62 5.23
CA ARG A 102 3.64 -2.65 6.18
C ARG A 102 3.92 -1.19 5.79
N VAL A 103 5.18 -0.86 5.48
CA VAL A 103 5.50 0.51 5.08
C VAL A 103 4.82 0.88 3.76
N PHE A 104 4.67 -0.08 2.83
CA PHE A 104 3.94 0.12 1.59
C PHE A 104 2.43 0.29 1.80
N GLU A 105 1.80 -0.49 2.67
CA GLU A 105 0.39 -0.37 3.05
C GLU A 105 0.08 1.04 3.57
N ASN A 106 0.88 1.55 4.51
CA ASN A 106 0.66 2.87 5.09
C ASN A 106 0.79 3.98 4.05
N LEU A 107 1.77 3.86 3.14
CA LEU A 107 1.93 4.79 2.03
C LEU A 107 0.77 4.72 1.03
N LEU A 108 0.35 3.51 0.68
CA LEU A 108 -0.76 3.28 -0.24
C LEU A 108 -2.06 3.84 0.34
N GLN A 109 -2.36 3.59 1.61
CA GLN A 109 -3.50 4.19 2.30
C GLN A 109 -3.47 5.70 2.18
N THR A 110 -2.37 6.34 2.59
CA THR A 110 -2.23 7.81 2.55
C THR A 110 -2.47 8.35 1.14
N LYS A 111 -1.89 7.71 0.12
CA LYS A 111 -2.03 8.17 -1.27
C LYS A 111 -3.41 7.93 -1.85
N THR A 112 -4.06 6.83 -1.48
CA THR A 112 -5.45 6.59 -1.87
C THR A 112 -6.38 7.59 -1.19
N GLU A 113 -6.18 7.93 0.09
CA GLU A 113 -6.94 9.00 0.74
C GLU A 113 -6.80 10.33 -0.03
N GLU A 114 -5.58 10.75 -0.37
CA GLU A 114 -5.34 11.95 -1.17
C GLU A 114 -6.10 11.94 -2.51
N VAL A 115 -6.14 10.78 -3.20
CA VAL A 115 -6.86 10.63 -4.48
C VAL A 115 -8.38 10.75 -4.29
N LEU A 116 -8.93 10.08 -3.28
CA LEU A 116 -10.36 10.14 -3.00
C LEU A 116 -10.80 11.54 -2.55
N GLU A 117 -10.02 12.22 -1.73
CA GLU A 117 -10.28 13.60 -1.31
C GLU A 117 -10.30 14.56 -2.50
N ARG A 118 -9.34 14.44 -3.42
CA ARG A 118 -9.35 15.20 -4.68
C ARG A 118 -10.60 14.86 -5.50
N GLY A 119 -10.97 13.59 -5.59
CA GLY A 119 -12.19 13.14 -6.25
C GLY A 119 -13.44 13.81 -5.69
N LEU A 120 -13.55 13.97 -4.36
CA LEU A 120 -14.67 14.68 -3.73
C LEU A 120 -14.63 16.19 -3.98
N ALA A 121 -13.44 16.81 -3.99
CA ALA A 121 -13.29 18.24 -4.19
C ALA A 121 -13.62 18.68 -5.64
N PHE A 122 -13.36 17.82 -6.63
CA PHE A 122 -13.50 18.14 -8.05
C PHE A 122 -14.63 17.38 -8.78
N GLY A 123 -15.20 16.35 -8.16
CA GLY A 123 -16.22 15.47 -8.77
C GLY A 123 -17.63 15.68 -8.21
N GLY A 124 -17.97 16.89 -7.77
CA GLY A 124 -19.33 17.21 -7.35
C GLY A 124 -20.29 17.22 -8.54
N ASP A 125 -20.97 16.10 -8.76
CA ASP A 125 -22.35 15.96 -9.29
C ASP A 125 -22.86 14.53 -9.07
#